data_AF-A0A0S9MWX9-F1
#
_entry.id   AF-A0A0S9MWX9-F1
#
_cell.length_a   1.000
_cell.length_b   1.000
_cell.length_c   1.000
_cell.angle_alpha   90.00
_cell.angle_beta   90.00
_cell.angle_gamma   90.00
#
_symmetry.space_group_name_H-M   'P 1'
#
loop_
_entity.id
_entity.type
_entity.pdbx_description
1 polymer ?
#
loop_
_entity_poly.entity_id
_entity_poly.type
_entity_poly.pdbx_seq_one_letter_code
_entity_poly.pdbx_strand_id
1 'polypeptide(L)'
;MKSAGAIRDLAPVMKTIDWRGDDGEDYSIDVHVKPMAFGMAMDLQLEDSPDKRAAAIGQMILVEEAGKLVPLGTDNARALNSQLGFKLLTAINQAMAGEAKNSRPRKSSSANSSSTESAAEPSQKPVSA
;
A
#
# COMPACT_ATOMS: atom_id res chain seq x y z
N MET A 1 -20.94 17.73 5.20
CA MET A 1 -21.20 17.02 6.46
C MET A 1 -19.93 17.01 7.29
N LYS A 2 -20.02 17.42 8.56
CA LYS A 2 -18.91 17.47 9.52
C LYS A 2 -18.60 16.05 9.98
N SER A 3 -17.62 15.38 9.38
CA SER A 3 -17.22 14.02 9.75
C SER A 3 -16.15 14.04 10.86
N ALA A 4 -16.50 14.59 12.02
CA ALA A 4 -15.78 14.34 13.26
C ALA A 4 -16.51 13.21 13.98
N GLY A 5 -16.03 11.97 13.81
CA GLY A 5 -16.53 10.82 14.59
C GLY A 5 -17.20 9.67 13.82
N ALA A 6 -17.16 9.64 12.48
CA ALA A 6 -17.64 8.47 11.75
C ALA A 6 -16.69 7.29 11.99
N ILE A 7 -17.19 6.22 12.63
CA ILE A 7 -16.49 4.93 12.76
C ILE A 7 -16.13 4.47 11.34
N ARG A 8 -14.83 4.41 11.05
CA ARG A 8 -14.32 3.89 9.77
C ARG A 8 -14.53 2.38 9.74
N ASP A 9 -14.72 1.85 8.54
CA ASP A 9 -14.65 0.41 8.32
C ASP A 9 -13.33 -0.11 8.90
N LEU A 10 -13.42 -1.14 9.76
CA LEU A 10 -12.29 -1.74 10.47
C LEU A 10 -11.71 -2.94 9.69
N ALA A 11 -12.22 -3.22 8.49
CA ALA A 11 -11.70 -4.25 7.63
C ALA A 11 -10.21 -4.04 7.34
N PRO A 12 -9.38 -5.09 7.42
CA PRO A 12 -7.99 -5.02 6.98
C PRO A 12 -7.90 -4.66 5.50
N VAL A 13 -6.92 -3.81 5.16
CA VAL A 13 -6.67 -3.37 3.79
C VAL A 13 -5.47 -4.13 3.25
N MET A 14 -5.63 -4.80 2.11
CA MET A 14 -4.52 -5.46 1.43
C MET A 14 -3.56 -4.43 0.82
N LYS A 15 -2.26 -4.63 1.03
CA LYS A 15 -1.18 -3.80 0.50
C LYS A 15 -0.05 -4.69 0.00
N THR A 16 0.43 -4.41 -1.20
CA THR A 16 1.68 -4.95 -1.72
C THR A 16 2.83 -4.08 -1.24
N ILE A 17 3.86 -4.69 -0.67
CA ILE A 17 5.04 -4.03 -0.10
C ILE A 17 6.26 -4.46 -0.89
N ASP A 18 6.90 -3.49 -1.53
CA ASP A 18 8.13 -3.68 -2.28
C ASP A 18 9.32 -3.08 -1.51
N TRP A 19 10.40 -3.85 -1.38
CA TRP A 19 11.64 -3.42 -0.72
C TRP A 19 12.86 -4.09 -1.36
N ARG A 20 14.02 -3.51 -1.12
CA ARG A 20 15.30 -4.09 -1.54
C ARG A 20 15.93 -4.81 -0.36
N GLY A 21 16.32 -6.06 -0.53
CA GLY A 21 17.01 -6.84 0.50
C GLY A 21 18.43 -6.35 0.74
N ASP A 22 19.03 -6.82 1.83
CA ASP A 22 20.45 -6.55 2.14
C ASP A 22 21.41 -7.27 1.18
N ASP A 23 20.93 -8.30 0.50
CA ASP A 23 21.59 -9.00 -0.60
C ASP A 23 21.56 -8.21 -1.92
N GLY A 24 20.83 -7.09 -1.95
CA GLY A 24 20.69 -6.23 -3.12
C GLY A 24 19.59 -6.66 -4.09
N GLU A 25 18.84 -7.72 -3.79
CA GLU A 25 17.70 -8.21 -4.58
C GLU A 25 16.41 -7.46 -4.25
N ASP A 26 15.47 -7.40 -5.19
CA ASP A 26 14.15 -6.77 -4.98
C ASP A 26 13.12 -7.81 -4.57
N TYR A 27 12.39 -7.51 -3.50
CA TYR A 27 11.37 -8.38 -2.90
C TYR A 27 10.01 -7.69 -2.89
N SER A 28 8.95 -8.51 -2.96
CA SER A 28 7.56 -8.06 -2.90
C SER A 28 6.74 -9.03 -2.06
N ILE A 29 5.87 -8.50 -1.19
CA ILE A 29 4.95 -9.29 -0.36
C ILE A 29 3.59 -8.61 -0.25
N ASP A 30 2.53 -9.41 -0.33
CA ASP A 30 1.17 -8.94 -0.02
C ASP A 30 0.89 -9.15 1.48
N VAL A 31 0.48 -8.07 2.14
CA VAL A 31 0.11 -8.07 3.57
C VAL A 31 -1.26 -7.45 3.77
N HIS A 32 -1.93 -7.85 4.84
CA HIS A 32 -3.17 -7.20 5.26
C HIS A 32 -2.85 -6.24 6.40
N VAL A 33 -3.17 -4.96 6.20
CA VAL A 33 -2.95 -3.91 7.20
C VAL A 33 -4.26 -3.65 7.92
N LYS A 34 -4.31 -3.98 9.21
CA LYS A 34 -5.44 -3.63 10.07
C LYS A 34 -5.45 -2.10 10.32
N PRO A 35 -6.61 -1.44 10.40
CA PRO A 35 -6.69 -0.04 10.83
C PRO A 35 -6.30 0.13 12.30
N MET A 36 -5.43 1.09 12.61
CA MET A 36 -4.94 1.33 13.98
C MET A 36 -5.98 2.08 14.81
N ALA A 37 -6.16 1.64 16.05
CA ALA A 37 -7.01 2.36 17.00
C ALA A 37 -6.38 3.71 17.36
N PHE A 38 -7.21 4.73 17.58
CA PHE A 38 -6.74 6.09 17.86
C PHE A 38 -5.75 6.17 19.03
N GLY A 39 -5.99 5.43 20.13
CA GLY A 39 -5.08 5.40 21.28
C GLY A 39 -3.67 4.92 20.92
N MET A 40 -3.57 3.85 20.13
CA MET A 40 -2.27 3.33 19.67
C MET A 40 -1.54 4.31 18.75
N ALA A 41 -2.28 5.04 17.91
CA ALA A 41 -1.69 6.06 17.05
C ALA A 41 -1.06 7.20 17.87
N MET A 42 -1.73 7.59 18.96
CA MET A 42 -1.17 8.57 19.91
C MET A 42 0.07 8.03 20.62
N ASP A 43 0.04 6.77 21.07
CA ASP A 43 1.17 6.15 21.77
C ASP A 43 2.42 6.03 20.90
N LEU A 44 2.24 5.80 19.60
CA LEU A 44 3.33 5.73 18.62
C LEU A 44 3.89 7.11 18.26
N GLN A 45 3.04 8.14 18.26
CA GLN A 45 3.46 9.52 17.98
C GLN A 45 4.23 10.15 19.15
N LEU A 46 3.86 9.81 20.38
CA LEU A 46 4.45 10.39 21.60
C LEU A 46 5.81 9.79 21.95
N GLU A 47 6.08 8.54 21.56
CA GLU A 47 7.32 7.85 21.91
C GLU A 47 7.80 6.97 20.75
N ASP A 48 8.91 7.39 20.16
CA ASP A 48 9.50 6.73 19.02
C ASP A 48 10.58 5.73 19.46
N SER A 49 10.15 4.55 19.94
CA SER A 49 11.05 3.47 20.33
C SER A 49 10.99 2.27 19.37
N PRO A 50 12.12 1.57 19.13
CA PRO A 50 12.13 0.37 18.30
C PRO A 50 11.12 -0.69 18.76
N ASP A 51 10.96 -0.86 20.07
CA ASP A 51 10.00 -1.81 20.64
C ASP A 51 8.55 -1.41 20.37
N LYS A 52 8.21 -0.12 20.45
CA LYS A 52 6.86 0.37 20.10
C LYS A 52 6.57 0.20 18.62
N ARG A 53 7.56 0.46 17.76
CA ARG A 53 7.44 0.21 16.31
C ARG A 53 7.22 -1.27 16.02
N ALA A 54 7.98 -2.16 16.65
CA ALA A 54 7.82 -3.60 16.50
C ALA A 54 6.45 -4.07 17.01
N ALA A 55 5.99 -3.57 18.16
CA ALA A 55 4.66 -3.87 18.69
C ALA A 55 3.54 -3.40 17.74
N ALA A 56 3.68 -2.19 17.19
CA ALA A 56 2.74 -1.67 16.20
C ALA A 56 2.73 -2.55 14.93
N ILE A 57 3.89 -2.86 14.35
CA ILE A 57 3.97 -3.74 13.17
C ILE A 57 3.37 -5.12 13.47
N GLY A 58 3.76 -5.73 14.59
CA GLY A 58 3.32 -7.06 15.01
C GLY A 58 1.81 -7.18 15.21
N GLN A 59 1.16 -6.10 15.67
CA GLN A 59 -0.29 -6.07 15.88
C GLN A 59 -1.07 -5.68 14.63
N MET A 60 -0.51 -4.79 13.80
CA MET A 60 -1.24 -4.17 12.69
C MET A 60 -1.06 -4.90 11.36
N ILE A 61 0.05 -5.60 11.17
CA ILE A 61 0.27 -6.45 10.00
C ILE A 61 -0.32 -7.83 10.27
N LEU A 62 -1.25 -8.23 9.42
CA LEU A 62 -1.82 -9.56 9.42
C LEU A 62 -1.22 -10.39 8.29
N VAL A 63 -0.86 -11.61 8.62
CA VAL A 63 -0.35 -12.64 7.71
C VAL A 63 -1.35 -13.78 7.63
N GLU A 64 -1.34 -14.52 6.53
CA GLU A 64 -2.19 -15.71 6.39
C GLU A 64 -1.48 -16.91 7.02
N GLU A 65 -2.12 -17.49 8.04
CA GLU A 65 -1.69 -18.72 8.70
C GLU A 65 -2.87 -19.68 8.78
N ALA A 66 -2.71 -20.89 8.22
CA ALA A 66 -3.74 -21.93 8.17
C ALA A 66 -5.11 -21.44 7.63
N GLY A 67 -5.09 -20.56 6.62
CA GLY A 67 -6.28 -20.00 5.99
C GLY A 67 -6.99 -18.90 6.81
N LYS A 68 -6.31 -18.34 7.81
CA LYS A 68 -6.82 -17.24 8.65
C LYS A 68 -5.82 -16.09 8.68
N LEU A 69 -6.34 -14.87 8.72
CA LEU A 69 -5.51 -13.68 8.96
C LEU A 69 -5.21 -13.56 10.45
N VAL A 70 -3.94 -13.67 10.81
CA VAL A 70 -3.45 -13.56 12.19
C VAL A 70 -2.42 -12.44 12.29
N PRO A 71 -2.30 -11.75 13.45
CA PRO A 71 -1.25 -10.76 13.64
C PRO A 71 0.14 -11.38 13.49
N LEU A 72 1.07 -10.66 12.86
CA LEU A 72 2.46 -11.09 12.69
C LEU A 72 3.14 -11.40 14.04
N GLY A 73 2.77 -10.67 15.09
CA GLY A 73 3.36 -10.79 16.42
C GLY A 73 4.62 -9.93 16.59
N THR A 74 4.82 -9.42 17.80
CA THR A 74 5.91 -8.48 18.11
C THR A 74 7.29 -9.09 17.90
N ASP A 75 7.48 -10.37 18.22
CA ASP A 75 8.80 -11.01 18.11
C ASP A 75 9.22 -11.21 16.66
N ASN A 76 8.30 -11.63 15.80
CA ASN A 76 8.53 -11.67 14.35
C ASN A 76 8.78 -10.26 13.80
N ALA A 77 8.05 -9.25 14.29
CA ALA A 77 8.26 -7.87 13.89
C ALA A 77 9.64 -7.32 14.30
N ARG A 78 10.19 -7.74 15.45
CA ARG A 78 11.57 -7.40 15.86
C ARG A 78 12.62 -8.07 14.98
N ALA A 79 12.33 -9.25 14.47
CA ALA A 79 13.22 -10.02 13.61
C ALA A 79 13.23 -9.54 12.14
N LEU A 80 12.37 -8.58 11.78
CA LEU A 80 12.33 -8.06 10.42
C LEU A 80 13.63 -7.37 10.03
N ASN A 81 14.01 -7.54 8.77
CA ASN A 81 14.98 -6.65 8.14
C ASN A 81 14.52 -5.18 8.30
N SER A 82 15.48 -4.29 8.55
CA SER A 82 15.21 -2.87 8.85
C SER A 82 14.46 -2.14 7.71
N GLN A 83 14.76 -2.45 6.45
CA GLN A 83 14.09 -1.86 5.29
C GLN A 83 12.64 -2.34 5.20
N LEU A 84 12.41 -3.64 5.36
CA LEU A 84 11.07 -4.20 5.38
C LEU A 84 10.24 -3.63 6.54
N GLY A 85 10.82 -3.55 7.74
CA GLY A 85 10.17 -2.93 8.90
C GLY A 85 9.74 -1.48 8.65
N PHE A 86 10.61 -0.68 8.02
CA PHE A 86 10.28 0.70 7.66
C PHE A 86 9.15 0.81 6.62
N LYS A 87 9.15 -0.08 5.62
CA LYS A 87 8.10 -0.13 4.59
C LYS A 87 6.75 -0.52 5.19
N LEU A 88 6.73 -1.49 6.10
CA LEU A 88 5.51 -1.89 6.81
C LEU A 88 4.97 -0.77 7.69
N LEU A 89 5.84 -0.06 8.42
CA LEU A 89 5.43 1.11 9.21
C LEU A 89 4.84 2.22 8.33
N THR A 90 5.42 2.45 7.15
CA THR A 90 4.90 3.39 6.16
C THR A 90 3.51 2.98 5.67
N ALA A 91 3.31 1.70 5.36
CA ALA A 91 2.01 1.18 4.93
C ALA A 91 0.93 1.33 6.00
N ILE A 92 1.28 1.13 7.28
CA ILE A 92 0.40 1.37 8.43
C ILE A 92 -0.01 2.85 8.47
N ASN A 93 0.94 3.78 8.36
CA ASN A 93 0.67 5.22 8.38
C ASN A 93 -0.22 5.66 7.19
N GLN A 94 0.00 5.09 6.00
CA GLN A 94 -0.83 5.35 4.82
C GLN A 94 -2.27 4.84 5.00
N ALA A 95 -2.44 3.66 5.58
CA ALA A 95 -3.76 3.13 5.91
C ALA A 95 -4.51 4.04 6.91
N MET A 96 -3.78 4.68 7.83
CA MET A 96 -4.35 5.62 8.81
C MET A 96 -4.73 6.98 8.24
N ALA A 97 -3.92 7.52 7.33
CA ALA A 97 -4.15 8.81 6.69
C ALA A 97 -5.43 8.84 5.82
N GLY A 98 -6.08 7.69 5.62
CA GLY A 98 -7.31 7.59 4.85
C GLY A 98 -7.06 7.75 3.36
N GLU A 99 -5.92 7.29 2.85
CA GLU A 99 -5.68 7.28 1.41
C GLU A 99 -6.62 6.29 0.71
N ALA A 100 -7.76 6.83 0.28
CA ALA A 100 -8.48 6.37 -0.89
C ALA A 100 -7.53 6.47 -2.09
N LYS A 101 -7.09 5.33 -2.63
CA LYS A 101 -6.61 5.20 -4.00
C LYS A 101 -6.64 3.73 -4.41
N ASN A 102 -7.71 3.40 -5.13
CA ASN A 102 -7.78 2.41 -6.19
C ASN A 102 -6.76 1.26 -6.10
N SER A 103 -7.23 0.10 -5.67
CA SER A 103 -6.81 -1.15 -6.31
C SER A 103 -7.04 -0.99 -7.82
N ARG A 104 -5.97 -0.69 -8.58
CA ARG A 104 -6.03 -0.87 -10.02
C ARG A 104 -6.22 -2.37 -10.24
N PRO A 105 -7.28 -2.85 -10.92
CA PRO A 105 -7.32 -4.24 -11.31
C PRO A 105 -6.17 -4.47 -12.30
N ARG A 106 -5.28 -5.43 -11.99
CA ARG A 106 -4.41 -6.01 -13.00
C ARG A 106 -5.30 -6.72 -14.02
N LYS A 107 -5.54 -6.11 -15.18
CA LYS A 107 -5.96 -6.81 -16.39
C LYS A 107 -4.92 -6.59 -17.47
N SER A 108 -3.92 -7.46 -17.44
CA SER A 108 -3.21 -7.85 -18.65
C SER A 108 -4.20 -8.53 -19.59
N SER A 109 -4.49 -7.91 -20.71
CA SER A 109 -4.93 -8.63 -21.91
C SER A 109 -4.28 -7.96 -23.10
N SER A 110 -3.20 -8.59 -23.57
CA SER A 110 -2.62 -8.37 -24.88
C SER A 110 -3.70 -8.57 -25.95
N ALA A 111 -4.02 -7.52 -26.69
CA ALA A 111 -4.63 -7.65 -28.00
C ALA A 111 -3.69 -6.97 -28.99
N ASN A 112 -2.76 -7.77 -29.50
CA ASN A 112 -1.99 -7.46 -30.69
C ASN A 112 -2.93 -7.58 -31.90
N SER A 113 -3.00 -6.58 -32.77
CA SER A 113 -3.06 -6.75 -34.23
C SER A 113 -2.84 -5.42 -34.94
N SER A 114 -1.89 -5.47 -35.87
CA SER A 114 -1.47 -4.43 -36.81
C SER A 114 -2.59 -3.88 -37.68
N SER A 115 -2.45 -2.62 -38.11
CA SER A 115 -2.34 -2.27 -39.53
C SER A 115 -1.75 -0.85 -39.65
N THR A 116 -0.57 -0.78 -40.24
CA THR A 116 0.06 0.43 -40.79
C THR A 116 -0.68 0.88 -42.04
N GLU A 117 -0.97 2.17 -42.20
CA GLU A 117 -0.83 2.82 -43.50
C GLU A 117 -0.58 4.33 -43.38
N SER A 118 0.28 4.81 -44.27
CA SER A 118 0.97 6.09 -44.29
C SER A 118 0.20 7.20 -45.02
N ALA A 119 0.66 8.43 -44.76
CA ALA A 119 0.79 9.55 -45.69
C ALA A 119 -0.43 10.46 -45.97
N ALA A 120 -0.30 11.72 -45.54
CA ALA A 120 -0.16 12.94 -46.37
C ALA A 120 -1.00 14.13 -45.86
N GLU A 121 -0.31 15.22 -45.49
CA GLU A 121 -0.87 16.59 -45.56
C GLU A 121 -1.29 16.91 -47.01
N PRO A 122 -2.30 17.77 -47.22
CA PRO A 122 -1.96 19.16 -47.56
C PRO A 122 -2.94 20.24 -47.06
N SER A 123 -2.34 21.36 -46.65
CA SER A 123 -2.62 22.75 -47.06
C SER A 123 -3.88 23.02 -47.91
N GLN A 124 -4.78 23.90 -47.44
CA GLN A 124 -5.15 25.20 -48.07
C GLN A 124 -6.40 25.85 -47.43
N LYS A 125 -6.30 27.16 -47.13
CA LYS A 125 -7.44 28.07 -46.93
C LYS A 125 -8.29 28.16 -48.22
N PRO A 126 -9.58 28.47 -48.09
CA PRO A 126 -10.07 29.68 -48.77
C PRO A 126 -11.00 30.56 -47.93
N VAL A 127 -11.22 31.75 -48.49
CA VAL A 127 -11.84 32.97 -47.97
C VAL A 127 -13.33 33.06 -48.39
N SER A 128 -14.07 33.93 -47.67
CA SER A 128 -15.38 34.56 -47.98
C SER A 128 -16.64 33.76 -47.62
N ALA A 129 -17.70 34.40 -47.09
CA ALA A 129 -18.19 35.77 -47.28
C ALA A 129 -18.33 36.60 -46.00
#